data_AF-A0A381RU46-F1
#
_entry.id   AF-A0A381RU46-F1
#
_cell.length_a   1.000
_cell.length_b   1.000
_cell.length_c   1.000
_cell.angle_alpha   90.00
_cell.angle_beta   90.00
_cell.angle_gamma   90.00
#
_symmetry.space_group_name_H-M   'P 1'
#
loop_
_entity.id
_entity.type
_entity.pdbx_description
1 polymer ?
#
loop_
_entity_poly.entity_id
_entity_poly.type
_entity_poly.pdbx_seq_one_letter_code
_entity_poly.pdbx_strand_id
1 'polypeptide(L)'
;MKLKQLPLVGNIVIALILGLTFIFSGAVFGNIKPMIIPCFLAFGLTLVRELVKDIEDMEGDRQSGLITFPIIAGFNRAGKLTALFAVIIGVGALAPYMMGIYSFWYLAFLVLGVETPLVTLVVLFMKSPEKLNFSLASKTLKISTILGIIAIYCGSTYV
;
A
#
# COMPACT_ATOMS: atom_id res chain seq x y z
N MET A 1 -21.46 -3.76 15.01
CA MET A 1 -20.51 -2.84 14.35
C MET A 1 -20.93 -2.62 12.89
N LYS A 2 -21.58 -1.48 12.59
CA LYS A 2 -22.13 -1.10 11.27
C LYS A 2 -21.08 -0.44 10.34
N LEU A 3 -19.82 -0.85 10.41
CA LEU A 3 -18.77 -0.40 9.47
C LEU A 3 -18.68 -1.30 8.22
N LYS A 4 -19.43 -2.42 8.19
CA LYS A 4 -19.50 -3.37 7.06
C LYS A 4 -20.39 -2.91 5.89
N GLN A 5 -20.93 -1.69 5.89
CA GLN A 5 -21.88 -1.20 4.88
C GLN A 5 -21.35 -0.10 3.95
N LEU A 6 -20.13 0.41 4.18
CA LEU A 6 -19.49 1.37 3.28
C LEU A 6 -18.24 0.73 2.65
N PRO A 7 -18.30 0.40 1.35
CA PRO A 7 -17.16 -0.15 0.63
C PRO A 7 -15.97 0.81 0.73
N LEU A 8 -14.73 0.29 0.81
CA LEU A 8 -13.46 1.04 0.95
C LEU A 8 -13.19 1.69 2.31
N VAL A 9 -14.21 2.05 3.10
CA VAL A 9 -14.00 2.77 4.37
C VAL A 9 -13.20 1.93 5.36
N GLY A 10 -13.47 0.63 5.45
CA GLY A 10 -12.68 -0.29 6.28
C GLY A 10 -11.19 -0.27 5.91
N ASN A 11 -10.89 -0.32 4.62
CA ASN A 11 -9.51 -0.38 4.10
C ASN A 11 -8.77 0.92 4.39
N ILE A 12 -9.45 2.06 4.24
CA ILE A 12 -8.93 3.39 4.59
C ILE A 12 -8.65 3.45 6.09
N VAL A 13 -9.52 2.94 6.94
CA VAL A 13 -9.32 2.92 8.40
C VAL A 13 -8.12 2.04 8.77
N ILE A 14 -7.98 0.85 8.19
CA ILE A 14 -6.82 -0.04 8.42
C ILE A 14 -5.52 0.66 8.00
N ALA A 15 -5.50 1.25 6.80
CA ALA A 15 -4.38 2.01 6.30
C ALA A 15 -4.05 3.22 7.19
N LEU A 16 -5.06 3.93 7.67
CA LEU A 16 -4.92 5.09 8.54
C LEU A 16 -4.32 4.71 9.90
N ILE A 17 -4.84 3.65 10.52
CA ILE A 17 -4.30 3.14 11.79
C ILE A 17 -2.82 2.78 11.61
N LEU A 18 -2.47 2.06 10.54
CA LEU A 18 -1.08 1.67 10.27
C LEU A 18 -0.18 2.88 9.97
N GLY A 19 -0.64 3.86 9.20
CA GLY A 19 0.13 5.10 8.96
C GLY A 19 0.36 5.89 10.25
N LEU A 20 -0.68 6.04 11.08
CA LEU A 20 -0.61 6.78 12.34
C LEU A 20 0.36 6.17 13.36
N THR A 21 0.72 4.89 13.25
CA THR A 21 1.76 4.29 14.10
C THR A 21 3.10 5.04 14.01
N PHE A 22 3.45 5.57 12.83
CA PHE A 22 4.65 6.39 12.65
C PHE A 22 4.54 7.74 13.34
N ILE A 23 3.39 8.41 13.23
CA ILE A 23 3.16 9.69 13.92
C ILE A 23 3.21 9.50 15.43
N PHE A 24 2.59 8.44 15.93
CA PHE A 24 2.63 8.08 17.35
C PHE A 24 4.07 7.82 17.81
N SER A 25 4.85 7.05 17.05
CA SER A 25 6.28 6.86 17.29
C SER A 25 7.02 8.19 17.40
N GLY A 26 6.86 9.09 16.43
CA GLY A 26 7.51 10.40 16.46
C GLY A 26 7.10 11.26 17.66
N ALA A 27 5.84 11.18 18.09
CA ALA A 27 5.33 11.90 19.25
C ALA A 27 5.96 11.39 20.56
N VAL A 28 6.14 10.08 20.71
CA VAL A 28 6.81 9.47 21.86
C VAL A 28 8.27 9.94 21.97
N PHE A 29 8.96 10.11 20.86
CA PHE A 29 10.34 10.62 20.82
C PHE A 29 10.45 12.15 20.70
N GLY A 30 9.34 12.88 20.83
CA GLY A 30 9.32 14.36 20.86
C GLY A 30 9.49 15.06 19.50
N ASN A 31 9.49 14.32 18.38
CA ASN A 31 9.57 14.92 17.05
C ASN A 31 8.79 14.10 15.99
N ILE A 32 7.63 14.62 15.58
CA ILE A 32 6.79 13.99 14.56
C ILE A 32 7.24 14.27 13.12
N LYS A 33 8.01 15.33 12.87
CA LYS A 33 8.36 15.79 11.53
C LYS A 33 8.99 14.68 10.65
N PRO A 34 10.00 13.91 11.10
CA PRO A 34 10.59 12.85 10.28
C PRO A 34 9.64 11.68 10.01
N MET A 35 8.54 11.56 10.78
CA MET A 35 7.57 10.48 10.67
C MET A 35 6.39 10.78 9.75
N ILE A 36 6.26 12.04 9.27
CA ILE A 36 5.18 12.43 8.36
C ILE A 36 5.28 11.68 7.03
N ILE A 37 6.46 11.61 6.43
CA ILE A 37 6.67 10.89 5.16
C ILE A 37 6.42 9.38 5.33
N PRO A 38 7.04 8.68 6.31
CA PRO A 38 6.72 7.29 6.62
C PRO A 38 5.22 7.03 6.83
N CYS A 39 4.50 7.93 7.51
CA CYS A 39 3.06 7.82 7.72
C CYS A 39 2.29 7.74 6.39
N PHE A 40 2.54 8.67 5.46
CA PHE A 40 1.87 8.68 4.15
C PHE A 40 2.24 7.48 3.28
N LEU A 41 3.51 7.07 3.29
CA LEU A 41 3.96 5.90 2.54
C LEU A 41 3.36 4.60 3.09
N ALA A 42 3.35 4.42 4.41
CA ALA A 42 2.75 3.26 5.05
C ALA A 42 1.23 3.21 4.85
N PHE A 43 0.55 4.35 4.96
CA PHE A 43 -0.86 4.48 4.61
C PHE A 43 -1.12 4.03 3.17
N GLY A 44 -0.39 4.61 2.22
CA GLY A 44 -0.58 4.34 0.79
C GLY A 44 -0.36 2.88 0.42
N LEU A 45 0.78 2.32 0.81
CA LEU A 45 1.12 0.93 0.49
C LEU A 45 0.15 -0.05 1.16
N THR A 46 -0.28 0.25 2.40
CA THR A 46 -1.30 -0.55 3.09
C THR A 46 -2.64 -0.49 2.37
N LEU A 47 -3.06 0.69 1.91
CA LEU A 47 -4.31 0.85 1.17
C LEU A 47 -4.31 0.01 -0.10
N VAL A 48 -3.22 0.05 -0.89
CA VAL A 48 -3.06 -0.80 -2.08
C VAL A 48 -3.14 -2.28 -1.71
N ARG A 49 -2.47 -2.71 -0.62
CA ARG A 49 -2.52 -4.09 -0.14
C ARG A 49 -3.93 -4.54 0.22
N GLU A 50 -4.67 -3.74 0.99
CA GLU A 50 -6.05 -4.08 1.37
C GLU A 50 -6.98 -4.12 0.14
N LEU A 51 -6.78 -3.26 -0.85
CA LEU A 51 -7.53 -3.35 -2.11
C LEU A 51 -7.23 -4.64 -2.90
N VAL A 52 -5.97 -5.11 -2.90
CA VAL A 52 -5.62 -6.41 -3.51
C VAL A 52 -6.28 -7.56 -2.76
N LYS A 53 -6.30 -7.51 -1.41
CA LYS A 53 -6.94 -8.53 -0.56
C LYS A 53 -8.45 -8.57 -0.76
N ASP A 54 -9.11 -7.42 -0.83
CA ASP A 54 -10.53 -7.37 -1.16
C ASP A 54 -10.84 -8.04 -2.51
N ILE A 55 -9.94 -7.91 -3.50
CA ILE A 55 -10.08 -8.59 -4.79
C ILE A 55 -9.82 -10.10 -4.65
N GLU A 56 -8.85 -10.52 -3.85
CA GLU A 56 -8.58 -11.93 -3.50
C GLU A 56 -9.80 -12.60 -2.87
N ASP A 57 -10.45 -11.90 -1.94
CA ASP A 57 -11.53 -12.43 -1.10
C ASP A 57 -12.93 -12.30 -1.73
N MET A 58 -13.05 -11.73 -2.95
CA MET A 58 -14.33 -11.46 -3.62
C MET A 58 -15.33 -12.62 -3.60
N GLU A 59 -14.86 -13.81 -3.96
CA GLU A 59 -15.73 -14.98 -4.10
C GLU A 59 -16.18 -15.50 -2.72
N GLY A 60 -15.27 -15.50 -1.73
CA GLY A 60 -15.57 -15.88 -0.36
C GLY A 60 -16.50 -14.87 0.35
N ASP A 61 -16.28 -13.58 0.10
CA ASP A 61 -17.13 -12.50 0.60
C ASP A 61 -18.55 -12.60 0.02
N ARG A 62 -18.67 -12.90 -1.27
CA ARG A 62 -19.97 -13.11 -1.94
C ARG A 62 -20.72 -14.29 -1.33
N GLN A 63 -20.06 -15.43 -1.12
CA GLN A 63 -20.65 -16.60 -0.47
C GLN A 63 -21.08 -16.32 0.97
N SER A 64 -20.35 -15.42 1.66
CA SER A 64 -20.64 -14.99 3.02
C SER A 64 -21.68 -13.86 3.11
N GLY A 65 -22.26 -13.42 1.98
CA GLY A 65 -23.25 -12.34 1.92
C GLY A 65 -22.69 -10.95 2.28
N LEU A 66 -21.37 -10.75 2.18
CA LEU A 66 -20.72 -9.47 2.44
C LEU A 66 -20.80 -8.57 1.20
N ILE A 67 -20.89 -7.26 1.44
CA ILE A 67 -20.95 -6.24 0.40
C ILE A 67 -19.65 -5.44 0.45
N THR A 68 -18.65 -5.87 -0.32
CA THR A 68 -17.35 -5.19 -0.46
C THR A 68 -17.26 -4.40 -1.76
N PHE A 69 -16.25 -3.52 -1.86
CA PHE A 69 -16.07 -2.67 -3.04
C PHE A 69 -15.95 -3.46 -4.34
N PRO A 70 -15.12 -4.51 -4.43
CA PRO A 70 -15.02 -5.24 -5.68
C PRO A 70 -16.29 -6.04 -6.03
N ILE A 71 -17.12 -6.43 -5.05
CA ILE A 71 -18.43 -7.06 -5.30
C ILE A 71 -19.39 -6.07 -5.98
N ILE A 72 -19.43 -4.81 -5.52
CA ILE A 72 -20.32 -3.79 -6.09
C ILE A 72 -19.77 -3.24 -7.42
N ALA A 73 -18.49 -2.88 -7.44
CA ALA A 73 -17.87 -2.22 -8.58
C ALA A 73 -17.55 -3.19 -9.73
N GLY A 74 -17.38 -4.46 -9.41
CA GLY A 74 -16.88 -5.50 -10.29
C GLY A 74 -15.36 -5.55 -10.35
N PHE A 75 -14.83 -6.74 -10.65
CA PHE A 75 -13.40 -7.05 -10.70
C PHE A 75 -12.57 -6.05 -11.53
N ASN A 76 -13.04 -5.71 -12.74
CA ASN A 76 -12.30 -4.82 -13.64
C ASN A 76 -12.16 -3.39 -13.08
N ARG A 77 -13.21 -2.85 -12.45
CA ARG A 77 -13.14 -1.50 -11.87
C ARG A 77 -12.31 -1.50 -10.60
N ALA A 78 -12.42 -2.55 -9.80
CA ALA A 78 -11.60 -2.72 -8.61
C ALA A 78 -10.10 -2.80 -8.96
N GLY A 79 -9.73 -3.63 -9.93
CA GLY A 79 -8.35 -3.75 -10.40
C GLY A 79 -7.79 -2.43 -10.94
N LYS A 80 -8.58 -1.68 -11.72
CA LYS A 80 -8.18 -0.35 -12.20
C LYS A 80 -7.96 0.65 -11.06
N LEU A 81 -8.82 0.64 -10.04
CA LEU A 81 -8.66 1.51 -8.87
C LEU A 81 -7.39 1.14 -8.10
N THR A 82 -7.16 -0.16 -7.87
CA THR A 82 -5.94 -0.66 -7.21
C THR A 82 -4.69 -0.26 -7.97
N ALA A 83 -4.69 -0.42 -9.31
CA ALA A 83 -3.57 -0.01 -10.15
C ALA A 83 -3.34 1.51 -10.11
N LEU A 84 -4.41 2.31 -10.12
CA LEU A 84 -4.30 3.77 -9.99
C LEU A 84 -3.63 4.17 -8.68
N PHE A 85 -4.08 3.61 -7.54
CA PHE A 85 -3.45 3.87 -6.26
C PHE A 85 -2.00 3.36 -6.21
N ALA A 86 -1.71 2.19 -6.78
CA ALA A 86 -0.35 1.67 -6.86
C ALA A 86 0.60 2.62 -7.62
N VAL A 87 0.14 3.21 -8.74
CA VAL A 87 0.93 4.22 -9.49
C VAL A 87 1.12 5.49 -8.67
N ILE A 88 0.06 6.02 -8.05
CA ILE A 88 0.13 7.25 -7.24
C ILE A 88 1.12 7.06 -6.09
N ILE A 89 1.05 5.92 -5.40
CA ILE A 89 1.94 5.62 -4.27
C ILE A 89 3.37 5.36 -4.72
N GLY A 90 3.60 4.63 -5.82
CA GLY A 90 4.96 4.40 -6.35
C GLY A 90 5.63 5.71 -6.77
N VAL A 91 4.94 6.55 -7.55
CA VAL A 91 5.45 7.87 -7.93
C VAL A 91 5.69 8.75 -6.70
N GLY A 92 4.74 8.74 -5.75
CA GLY A 92 4.89 9.47 -4.49
C GLY A 92 6.06 9.00 -3.63
N ALA A 93 6.39 7.71 -3.66
CA ALA A 93 7.51 7.13 -2.94
C ALA A 93 8.88 7.54 -3.52
N LEU A 94 8.95 7.94 -4.79
CA LEU A 94 10.19 8.48 -5.37
C LEU A 94 10.46 9.92 -4.91
N ALA A 95 9.43 10.69 -4.53
CA ALA A 95 9.57 12.11 -4.21
C ALA A 95 10.54 12.42 -3.06
N PRO A 96 10.56 11.69 -1.93
CA PRO A 96 11.52 11.93 -0.84
C PRO A 96 12.99 11.83 -1.28
N TYR A 97 13.32 10.92 -2.20
CA TYR A 97 14.67 10.85 -2.77
C TYR A 97 14.97 12.06 -3.66
N MET A 98 14.04 12.41 -4.55
CA MET A 98 14.21 13.54 -5.46
C MET A 98 14.35 14.89 -4.72
N MET A 99 13.70 15.01 -3.57
CA MET A 99 13.80 16.19 -2.68
C MET A 99 15.06 16.19 -1.81
N GLY A 100 15.92 15.16 -1.90
CA GLY A 100 17.14 15.05 -1.11
C GLY A 100 16.90 14.73 0.37
N ILE A 101 15.71 14.22 0.73
CA ILE A 101 15.34 13.88 2.12
C ILE A 101 15.96 12.54 2.54
N TYR A 102 16.06 11.60 1.60
CA TYR A 102 16.68 10.30 1.83
C TYR A 102 17.87 10.05 0.89
N SER A 103 18.81 9.24 1.37
CA SER A 103 20.04 8.89 0.65
C SER A 103 19.81 7.92 -0.52
N PHE A 104 20.86 7.62 -1.28
CA PHE A 104 20.84 6.59 -2.33
C PHE A 104 20.37 5.21 -1.82
N TRP A 105 20.68 4.86 -0.57
CA TRP A 105 20.26 3.57 0.01
C TRP A 105 18.75 3.43 0.11
N TYR A 106 18.02 4.54 0.37
CA TYR A 106 16.56 4.54 0.29
C TYR A 106 16.08 4.13 -1.09
N LEU A 107 16.61 4.77 -2.13
CA LEU A 107 16.20 4.50 -3.51
C LEU A 107 16.48 3.03 -3.88
N ALA A 108 17.65 2.50 -3.52
CA ALA A 108 18.02 1.12 -3.82
C ALA A 108 17.04 0.11 -3.22
N PHE A 109 16.73 0.22 -1.91
CA PHE A 109 15.79 -0.68 -1.25
C PHE A 109 14.34 -0.43 -1.68
N LEU A 110 13.94 0.82 -1.93
CA LEU A 110 12.62 1.17 -2.42
C LEU A 110 12.37 0.54 -3.79
N VAL A 111 13.30 0.71 -4.74
CA VAL A 111 13.13 0.19 -6.09
C VAL A 111 13.04 -1.34 -6.07
N LEU A 112 13.98 -2.00 -5.39
CA LEU A 112 14.01 -3.45 -5.34
C LEU A 112 12.81 -4.04 -4.59
N GLY A 113 12.40 -3.43 -3.47
CA GLY A 113 11.43 -4.01 -2.56
C GLY A 113 9.98 -3.55 -2.72
N VAL A 114 9.76 -2.35 -3.27
CA VAL A 114 8.43 -1.70 -3.30
C VAL A 114 8.02 -1.34 -4.73
N GLU A 115 8.90 -0.71 -5.51
CA GLU A 115 8.55 -0.36 -6.89
C GLU A 115 8.41 -1.60 -7.77
N THR A 116 9.30 -2.59 -7.67
CA THR A 116 9.20 -3.78 -8.53
C THR A 116 7.88 -4.54 -8.33
N PRO A 117 7.38 -4.76 -7.10
CA PRO A 117 6.07 -5.39 -6.91
C PRO A 117 4.90 -4.51 -7.33
N LEU A 118 4.95 -3.19 -7.08
CA LEU A 118 3.90 -2.27 -7.50
C LEU A 118 3.79 -2.18 -9.02
N VAL A 119 4.91 -2.06 -9.73
CA VAL A 119 4.92 -2.04 -11.21
C VAL A 119 4.40 -3.37 -11.76
N THR A 120 4.83 -4.49 -11.20
CA THR A 120 4.33 -5.82 -11.60
C THR A 120 2.82 -5.92 -11.42
N LEU A 121 2.31 -5.46 -10.28
CA LEU A 121 0.87 -5.42 -9.99
C LEU A 121 0.10 -4.58 -11.02
N VAL A 122 0.59 -3.37 -11.31
CA VAL A 122 -0.02 -2.47 -12.30
C VAL A 122 -0.04 -3.09 -13.69
N VAL A 123 1.10 -3.64 -14.14
CA VAL A 123 1.21 -4.27 -15.46
C VAL A 123 0.25 -5.46 -15.59
N LEU A 124 0.17 -6.31 -14.57
CA LEU A 124 -0.73 -7.47 -14.59
C LEU A 124 -2.20 -7.04 -14.62
N PHE A 125 -2.62 -6.08 -13.80
CA PHE A 125 -4.00 -5.58 -13.85
C PHE A 125 -4.37 -4.95 -15.19
N MET A 126 -3.43 -4.26 -15.84
CA MET A 126 -3.70 -3.53 -17.08
C MET A 126 -3.64 -4.41 -18.35
N LYS A 127 -2.78 -5.43 -18.36
CA LYS A 127 -2.53 -6.25 -19.57
C LYS A 127 -3.08 -7.66 -19.51
N SER A 128 -3.05 -8.29 -18.34
CA SER A 128 -3.39 -9.72 -18.19
C SER A 128 -3.96 -9.99 -16.80
N PRO A 129 -5.08 -9.37 -16.41
CA PRO A 129 -5.65 -9.53 -15.08
C PRO A 129 -6.04 -10.97 -14.76
N GLU A 130 -6.29 -11.80 -15.78
CA GLU A 130 -6.53 -13.24 -15.67
C GLU A 130 -5.31 -14.05 -15.20
N LYS A 131 -4.09 -13.51 -15.35
CA LYS A 131 -2.84 -14.15 -14.90
C LYS A 131 -2.48 -13.76 -13.47
N LEU A 132 -3.25 -12.87 -12.85
CA LEU A 132 -2.92 -12.30 -11.56
C LEU A 132 -3.28 -13.29 -10.45
N ASN A 133 -2.27 -13.77 -9.73
CA ASN A 133 -2.47 -14.54 -8.50
C ASN A 133 -2.58 -13.56 -7.32
N PHE A 134 -3.81 -13.28 -6.90
CA PHE A 134 -4.08 -12.30 -5.83
C PHE A 134 -3.44 -12.66 -4.50
N SER A 135 -3.39 -13.95 -4.16
CA SER A 135 -2.74 -14.42 -2.93
C SER A 135 -1.23 -14.16 -2.94
N LEU A 136 -0.59 -14.41 -4.08
CA LEU A 136 0.82 -14.09 -4.24
C LEU A 136 1.04 -12.58 -4.20
N ALA A 137 0.23 -11.79 -4.91
CA ALA A 137 0.33 -10.33 -4.91
C ALA A 137 0.18 -9.74 -3.50
N SER A 138 -0.82 -10.19 -2.73
CA SER A 138 -1.06 -9.81 -1.34
C SER A 138 0.13 -10.13 -0.42
N LYS A 139 0.70 -11.34 -0.56
CA LYS A 139 1.90 -11.76 0.18
C LYS A 139 3.13 -10.93 -0.21
N THR A 140 3.34 -10.68 -1.50
CA THR A 140 4.46 -9.86 -1.98
C THR A 140 4.35 -8.43 -1.46
N LEU A 141 3.16 -7.80 -1.49
CA LEU A 141 2.96 -6.46 -0.94
C LEU A 141 3.16 -6.41 0.59
N LYS A 142 2.86 -7.49 1.31
CA LYS A 142 3.20 -7.60 2.73
C LYS A 142 4.72 -7.55 2.94
N ILE A 143 5.49 -8.26 2.11
CA ILE A 143 6.96 -8.21 2.13
C ILE A 143 7.45 -6.80 1.74
N SER A 144 6.85 -6.19 0.72
CA SER A 144 7.16 -4.80 0.33
C SER A 144 6.96 -3.81 1.47
N THR A 145 5.99 -4.02 2.35
CA THR A 145 5.79 -3.16 3.53
C THR A 145 7.01 -3.20 4.46
N ILE A 146 7.58 -4.39 4.68
CA ILE A 146 8.78 -4.57 5.50
C ILE A 146 9.99 -3.93 4.81
N LEU A 147 10.16 -4.17 3.50
CA LEU A 147 11.25 -3.59 2.72
C LEU A 147 11.16 -2.05 2.64
N GLY A 148 9.96 -1.48 2.61
CA GLY A 148 9.75 -0.03 2.68
C GLY A 148 10.23 0.57 4.01
N ILE A 149 9.99 -0.12 5.13
CA ILE A 149 10.52 0.28 6.44
C ILE A 149 12.05 0.22 6.45
N ILE A 150 12.64 -0.84 5.89
CA ILE A 150 14.10 -0.98 5.75
C ILE A 150 14.67 0.14 4.87
N ALA A 151 14.00 0.48 3.77
CA ALA A 151 14.41 1.56 2.89
C ALA A 151 14.44 2.90 3.63
N ILE A 152 13.41 3.22 4.41
CA ILE A 152 13.35 4.44 5.24
C ILE A 152 14.48 4.44 6.27
N TYR A 153 14.70 3.31 6.95
CA TYR A 153 15.72 3.19 8.00
C TYR A 153 17.15 3.37 7.45
N CYS A 154 17.52 2.62 6.42
CA CYS A 154 18.84 2.74 5.78
C CYS A 154 19.03 4.05 5.00
N GLY A 155 17.92 4.64 4.57
CA GLY A 155 17.86 5.89 3.83
C GLY A 155 18.04 7.15 4.65
N SER A 156 17.67 7.09 5.93
CA SER A 156 17.69 8.22 6.84
C SER A 156 19.12 8.71 7.03
N THR A 157 19.37 9.97 6.67
CA THR A 157 20.67 10.64 6.84
C THR A 157 20.92 11.13 8.26
N TYR A 158 20.00 10.85 9.19
CA TYR A 158 20.08 11.19 10.61
C TYR A 158 20.46 10.00 11.50
N VAL A 159 20.99 8.92 10.89
CA VAL A 159 21.68 7.84 11.61
C VAL A 159 23.15 8.19 11.75
#